data_AF-A0A2K8SHC6-F1
#
_entry.id   AF-A0A2K8SHC6-F1
#
_cell.length_a   1.000
_cell.length_b   1.000
_cell.length_c   1.000
_cell.angle_alpha   90.00
_cell.angle_beta   90.00
_cell.angle_gamma   90.00
#
_symmetry.space_group_name_H-M   'P 1'
#
loop_
_entity.id
_entity.type
_entity.pdbx_description
1 polymer ?
#
loop_
_entity_poly.entity_id
_entity_poly.type
_entity_poly.pdbx_seq_one_letter_code
_entity_poly.pdbx_strand_id
1 'polypeptide(L)' 'MAQIPNYQREIEFSQEDAPMLEFNDEESNVAINLFGCDCPACINSLRQMRGATPLVY' A
#
# COMPACT_ATOMS: atom_id res chain seq x y z
N MET A 1 4.31 11.95 -31.82
CA MET A 1 3.27 11.30 -30.99
C MET A 1 3.99 10.55 -29.89
N ALA A 2 3.97 11.07 -28.65
CA ALA A 2 4.61 10.41 -27.53
C ALA A 2 3.71 9.25 -27.06
N GLN A 3 4.24 8.03 -27.06
CA GLN A 3 3.53 6.85 -26.59
C GLN A 3 3.47 6.94 -25.06
N ILE A 4 2.27 6.89 -24.50
CA ILE A 4 2.05 6.76 -23.05
C ILE A 4 2.47 5.32 -22.70
N PRO A 5 3.48 5.10 -21.84
CA PRO A 5 3.84 3.75 -21.46
C PRO A 5 2.65 3.10 -20.77
N ASN A 6 2.27 1.92 -21.23
CA ASN A 6 1.22 1.11 -20.62
C ASN A 6 1.76 0.59 -19.29
N TYR A 7 1.55 1.36 -18.21
CA TYR A 7 1.89 0.92 -16.87
C TYR A 7 0.81 -0.06 -16.40
N GLN A 8 0.98 -1.32 -16.77
CA GLN A 8 0.28 -2.42 -16.10
C GLN A 8 0.97 -2.58 -14.76
N ARG A 9 0.29 -2.25 -13.64
CA ARG A 9 0.77 -2.64 -12.31
C ARG A 9 0.76 -4.16 -12.26
N GLU A 10 1.93 -4.76 -12.37
CA GLU A 10 2.12 -6.18 -12.14
C GLU A 10 1.97 -6.41 -10.65
N ILE A 11 0.93 -7.15 -10.26
CA ILE A 11 0.72 -7.51 -8.85
C ILE A 11 1.81 -8.53 -8.50
N GLU A 12 2.71 -8.15 -7.61
CA GLU A 12 3.70 -9.09 -7.09
C GLU A 12 3.03 -10.05 -6.10
N PHE A 13 3.43 -11.31 -6.14
CA PHE A 13 2.97 -12.34 -5.22
C PHE A 13 4.12 -12.76 -4.29
N SER A 14 3.77 -13.04 -3.03
CA SER A 14 4.68 -13.64 -2.06
C SER A 14 4.99 -15.11 -2.40
N GLN A 15 5.94 -15.71 -1.68
CA GLN A 15 6.28 -17.13 -1.84
C GLN A 15 5.11 -18.07 -1.52
N GLU A 16 4.13 -17.61 -0.75
CA GLU A 16 2.91 -18.36 -0.38
C GLU A 16 1.73 -18.05 -1.30
N ASP A 17 1.96 -17.45 -2.48
CA ASP A 17 0.94 -17.08 -3.47
C ASP A 17 -0.10 -16.07 -2.94
N ALA A 18 0.28 -15.28 -1.93
CA ALA A 18 -0.52 -14.15 -1.46
C ALA A 18 -0.11 -12.85 -2.18
N PRO A 19 -1.06 -12.01 -2.64
CA PRO A 19 -0.75 -10.75 -3.30
C PRO A 19 -0.03 -9.80 -2.32
N MET A 20 1.06 -9.20 -2.79
CA MET A 20 1.82 -8.22 -2.02
C MET A 20 1.05 -6.90 -1.90
N LEU A 21 1.14 -6.28 -0.73
CA LEU A 21 0.50 -5.00 -0.47
C LEU A 21 1.40 -3.86 -0.94
N GLU A 22 0.79 -2.90 -1.66
CA GLU A 22 1.51 -1.76 -2.23
C GLU A 22 1.34 -0.51 -1.34
N PHE A 23 2.34 -0.25 -0.50
CA PHE A 23 2.54 0.99 0.25
C PHE A 23 4.03 1.36 0.25
N ASN A 24 4.36 2.65 0.38
CA ASN A 24 5.74 3.12 0.36
C ASN A 24 6.33 3.29 1.78
N ASP A 25 7.65 3.49 1.86
CA ASP A 25 8.36 3.66 3.13
C ASP A 25 7.82 4.83 3.96
N GLU A 26 7.40 5.92 3.33
CA GLU A 26 6.81 7.06 4.05
C GLU A 26 5.51 6.65 4.74
N GLU A 27 4.63 5.94 4.03
CA GLU A 27 3.37 5.44 4.57
C GLU A 27 3.60 4.46 5.74
N SER A 28 4.57 3.55 5.61
CA SER A 28 5.01 2.65 6.69
C SER A 28 5.50 3.44 7.91
N ASN A 29 6.43 4.38 7.72
CA ASN A 29 7.00 5.17 8.81
C ASN A 29 5.93 5.99 9.54
N VAL A 30 4.97 6.58 8.81
CA VAL A 30 3.87 7.33 9.44
C VAL A 30 2.95 6.40 10.24
N ALA A 31 2.62 5.22 9.72
CA ALA A 31 1.80 4.25 10.45
C ALA A 31 2.50 3.76 11.72
N ILE A 32 3.81 3.46 11.65
CA ILE A 32 4.61 3.10 12.83
C ILE A 32 4.60 4.24 13.85
N ASN A 33 4.79 5.49 13.41
CA ASN A 33 4.81 6.64 14.32
C ASN A 33 3.45 6.90 15.01
N LEU A 34 2.32 6.67 14.31
CA LEU A 34 0.99 6.93 14.85
C LEU A 34 0.41 5.75 15.65
N PHE A 35 0.71 4.51 15.25
CA PHE A 35 0.07 3.31 15.78
C PHE A 35 1.04 2.30 16.40
N GLY A 36 2.35 2.49 16.25
CA GLY A 36 3.38 1.55 16.70
C GLY A 36 3.53 0.30 15.81
N CYS A 37 2.87 0.27 14.65
CA CYS A 37 2.90 -0.85 13.70
C CYS A 37 2.51 -0.36 12.28
N ASP A 38 3.01 -1.02 11.24
CA ASP A 38 2.64 -0.82 9.84
C ASP A 38 1.86 -2.01 9.24
N CYS A 39 1.20 -2.80 10.09
CA CYS A 39 0.34 -3.87 9.60
C CYS A 39 -0.80 -3.31 8.73
N PRO A 40 -1.46 -4.15 7.91
CA PRO A 40 -2.48 -3.69 6.96
C PRO A 40 -3.61 -2.89 7.63
N ALA A 41 -3.99 -3.23 8.86
CA ALA A 41 -5.00 -2.50 9.62
C ALA A 41 -4.55 -1.08 10.01
N CYS A 42 -3.29 -0.91 10.42
CA CYS A 42 -2.71 0.39 10.77
C CYS A 42 -2.55 1.28 9.53
N ILE A 43 -2.09 0.71 8.42
CA ILE A 43 -2.01 1.45 7.15
C ILE A 43 -3.41 1.83 6.66
N ASN A 44 -4.40 0.94 6.74
CA ASN A 44 -5.78 1.26 6.39
C ASN A 44 -6.36 2.37 7.28
N SER A 45 -6.02 2.40 8.57
CA SER A 45 -6.41 3.48 9.48
C SER A 45 -5.80 4.81 9.05
N LEU A 46 -4.51 4.83 8.68
CA LEU A 46 -3.85 6.01 8.10
C LEU A 46 -4.52 6.47 6.80
N ARG A 47 -4.79 5.54 5.88
CA ARG A 47 -5.45 5.85 4.60
C ARG A 47 -6.86 6.41 4.80
N GLN A 48 -7.63 5.86 5.74
CA GLN A 48 -8.95 6.38 6.08
C GLN A 48 -8.86 7.84 6.58
N MET A 49 -7.88 8.15 7.44
CA MET A 49 -7.65 9.53 7.90
C MET A 49 -7.26 10.47 6.75
N ARG A 50 -6.60 9.95 5.71
CA ARG A 50 -6.17 10.72 4.52
C ARG A 50 -7.19 10.71 3.37
N GLY A 51 -8.33 10.03 3.51
CA GLY A 51 -9.30 9.86 2.44
C GLY A 51 -8.79 9.02 1.25
N ALA A 52 -7.81 8.14 1.50
CA ALA A 52 -7.21 7.26 0.50
C ALA A 52 -7.84 5.85 0.52
N THR A 53 -7.72 5.13 -0.59
CA THR A 53 -8.25 3.77 -0.76
C THR A 53 -7.50 2.75 0.11
N PRO A 54 -8.19 1.90 0.90
CA PRO A 54 -7.53 0.89 1.73
C PRO A 54 -6.79 -0.16 0.89
N LEU A 55 -5.79 -0.80 1.50
CA LEU A 55 -5.00 -1.89 0.92
C LEU A 55 -5.82 -3.18 0.76
N VAL A 56 -6.65 -3.48 1.76
CA VAL A 56 -7.53 -4.65 1.85
C VAL A 56 -8.87 -4.24 2.46
N TYR A 57 -9.96 -4.81 1.97
CA TYR A 57 -11.34 -4.61 2.44
C TYR A 57 -11.73 -5.61 3.52
#